data_AF-A0A922LK20-F1
#
_entry.id   AF-A0A922LK20-F1
#
_cell.length_a   1.000
_cell.length_b   1.000
_cell.length_c   1.000
_cell.angle_alpha   90.00
_cell.angle_beta   90.00
_cell.angle_gamma   90.00
#
_symmetry.space_group_name_H-M   'P 1'
#
loop_
_entity.id
_entity.type
_entity.pdbx_description
1 polymer ?
#
loop_
_entity_poly.entity_id
_entity_poly.type
_entity_poly.pdbx_seq_one_letter_code
_entity_poly.pdbx_strand_id
1 'polypeptide(L)'
;MIRLNMYDHFVISQEIMICELFKAIKCNRIELNLLDDALLLLDDLKGASRNEIDHVCQLLLEGDSFQALKNWAFTHKPTILLQLKQNIANEHYLNNSCCCSYLKKAQVSWERKMLRSLNSMCQELGIPLGRKRSKGHKEAVLQNWTELSVFFNKQSVIKPVFGPKDLLDVLTSIKHPQVRSTFKDYNSSMTATWGLINLPINVKNLSDLRRFYEPLHIKNPQIGVDDSLPSTFELVHEQEAKEVISLDSSERAQQFLRRGCPLGYRARLWALCLNAKVTEHDRLYYEQLKSFVAENEYMTDQLICKEVQLTASNDDMHFVFCDYTYQILLPFTRDQTVLSHFKTMLGSPPRIIIKNSKETYIYPPSGVIPFHGFSMYMLPLCYLYDDPVTLYVTFRQLYIRYFYKLHTISDENSGILCLCLLFERLLQTKEPEIFFHLKSFGAQPVRFIFKWLVRAFSGFLAPDQVLLLWDRILGFDSLEILSVLAVAIFSYRRTNLLLVKTNADVEAVLADLTSIRVISLLQMVMFTN
;
A
#
# COMPACT_ATOMS: atom_id res chain seq x y z
N MET A 1 -52.53 10.74 -47.29
CA MET A 1 -52.01 11.20 -48.59
C MET A 1 -51.53 12.63 -48.41
N ILE A 2 -50.24 12.82 -48.10
CA ILE A 2 -49.42 14.02 -48.37
C ILE A 2 -47.99 13.48 -48.32
N ARG A 3 -47.32 13.49 -49.47
CA ARG A 3 -45.86 13.31 -49.59
C ARG A 3 -45.23 14.64 -49.19
N LEU A 4 -44.26 14.62 -48.29
CA LEU A 4 -43.29 15.71 -48.17
C LEU A 4 -41.91 15.11 -48.42
N ASN A 5 -41.32 15.58 -49.51
CA ASN A 5 -39.96 15.30 -49.94
C ASN A 5 -38.97 15.83 -48.90
N MET A 6 -37.86 15.09 -48.79
CA MET A 6 -36.56 15.56 -48.32
C MET A 6 -36.23 16.92 -48.93
N TYR A 7 -35.83 17.89 -48.10
CA TYR A 7 -34.56 18.63 -48.16
C TYR A 7 -34.63 19.71 -47.06
N ASP A 8 -33.55 19.79 -46.27
CA ASP A 8 -33.21 20.86 -45.34
C ASP A 8 -34.10 21.07 -44.10
N HIS A 9 -33.89 20.23 -43.08
CA HIS A 9 -33.84 20.62 -41.64
C HIS A 9 -33.75 19.36 -40.77
N PHE A 10 -32.53 18.83 -40.53
CA PHE A 10 -32.29 17.77 -39.55
C PHE A 10 -31.07 18.05 -38.65
N VAL A 11 -30.83 19.33 -38.37
CA VAL A 11 -29.83 19.77 -37.38
C VAL A 11 -30.48 20.02 -36.00
N ILE A 12 -31.79 19.80 -35.84
CA ILE A 12 -32.53 20.17 -34.61
C ILE A 12 -33.18 18.96 -33.91
N SER A 13 -32.65 17.72 -33.94
CA SER A 13 -33.36 16.64 -33.20
C SER A 13 -32.55 15.52 -32.55
N GLN A 14 -31.27 15.71 -32.22
CA GLN A 14 -30.63 14.86 -31.20
C GLN A 14 -30.83 15.42 -29.79
N GLU A 15 -30.57 16.73 -29.60
CA GLU A 15 -30.76 17.38 -28.30
C GLU A 15 -32.21 17.37 -27.82
N ILE A 16 -33.18 17.51 -28.74
CA ILE A 16 -34.61 17.52 -28.41
C ILE A 16 -35.11 16.12 -28.01
N MET A 17 -34.67 15.06 -28.70
CA MET A 17 -35.02 13.68 -28.33
C MET A 17 -34.42 13.27 -26.99
N ILE A 18 -33.17 13.66 -26.73
CA ILE A 18 -32.46 13.48 -25.45
C ILE A 18 -33.21 14.23 -24.33
N CYS A 19 -33.52 15.52 -24.51
CA CYS A 19 -34.23 16.30 -23.49
C CYS A 19 -35.64 15.78 -23.17
N GLU A 20 -36.38 15.27 -24.15
CA GLU A 20 -37.72 14.70 -23.95
C GLU A 20 -37.66 13.31 -23.29
N LEU A 21 -36.68 12.47 -23.64
CA LEU A 21 -36.38 11.20 -22.94
C LEU A 21 -36.08 11.43 -21.45
N PHE A 22 -35.34 12.48 -21.12
CA PHE A 22 -34.86 12.73 -19.76
C PHE A 22 -35.84 13.46 -18.85
N LYS A 23 -36.86 14.13 -19.40
CA LYS A 23 -37.99 14.63 -18.60
C LYS A 23 -38.87 13.49 -18.06
N ALA A 24 -38.83 12.30 -18.68
CA ALA A 24 -39.65 11.16 -18.29
C ALA A 24 -39.03 10.32 -17.15
N ILE A 25 -37.72 10.43 -16.90
CA ILE A 25 -37.02 9.65 -15.87
C ILE A 25 -37.01 10.45 -14.56
N LYS A 26 -37.71 9.98 -13.52
CA LYS A 26 -37.62 10.54 -12.17
C LYS A 26 -36.28 10.17 -11.53
N CYS A 27 -35.21 10.91 -11.88
CA CYS A 27 -33.86 10.64 -11.40
C CYS A 27 -33.58 11.25 -10.02
N ASN A 28 -32.96 10.48 -9.13
CA ASN A 28 -32.26 11.02 -7.95
C ASN A 28 -30.89 11.62 -8.37
N ARG A 29 -30.25 12.37 -7.48
CA ARG A 29 -29.01 13.13 -7.78
C ARG A 29 -27.83 12.25 -8.26
N ILE A 30 -27.79 10.97 -7.88
CA ILE A 30 -26.75 10.01 -8.31
C ILE A 30 -27.03 9.54 -9.75
N GLU A 31 -28.30 9.37 -10.08
CA GLU A 31 -28.76 8.93 -11.41
C GLU A 31 -28.56 10.04 -12.45
N LEU A 32 -28.78 11.30 -12.06
CA LEU A 32 -28.41 12.48 -12.85
C LEU A 32 -26.89 12.57 -13.10
N ASN A 33 -26.06 12.35 -12.08
CA ASN A 33 -24.61 12.35 -12.26
C ASN A 33 -24.10 11.21 -13.15
N LEU A 34 -24.70 10.01 -13.03
CA LEU A 34 -24.38 8.87 -13.90
C LEU A 34 -24.79 9.12 -15.35
N LEU A 35 -25.89 9.84 -15.54
CA LEU A 35 -26.40 10.21 -16.84
C LEU A 35 -25.55 11.30 -17.50
N ASP A 36 -25.22 12.37 -16.78
CA ASP A 36 -24.32 13.43 -17.24
C ASP A 36 -22.96 12.83 -17.64
N ASP A 37 -22.44 11.90 -16.84
CA ASP A 37 -21.20 11.17 -17.14
C ASP A 37 -21.30 10.31 -18.42
N ALA A 38 -22.46 9.70 -18.70
CA ALA A 38 -22.67 8.88 -19.89
C ALA A 38 -22.80 9.73 -21.16
N LEU A 39 -23.48 10.88 -21.06
CA LEU A 39 -23.64 11.86 -22.15
C LEU A 39 -22.28 12.48 -22.54
N LEU A 40 -21.44 12.81 -21.56
CA LEU A 40 -20.10 13.35 -21.78
C LEU A 40 -19.15 12.33 -22.43
N LEU A 41 -19.27 11.04 -22.10
CA LEU A 41 -18.50 9.95 -22.73
C LEU A 41 -18.91 9.70 -24.19
N LEU A 42 -20.19 9.86 -24.54
CA LEU A 42 -20.68 9.75 -25.92
C LEU A 42 -20.15 10.90 -26.82
N ASP A 43 -19.97 12.08 -26.25
CA ASP A 43 -19.38 13.23 -26.95
C ASP A 43 -17.88 13.06 -27.26
N ASP A 44 -17.15 12.34 -26.39
CA ASP A 44 -15.74 11.96 -26.59
C ASP A 44 -15.56 10.78 -27.58
N LEU A 45 -16.62 10.03 -27.88
CA LEU A 45 -16.64 8.92 -28.85
C LEU A 45 -16.80 9.40 -30.31
N LYS A 46 -16.51 10.67 -30.63
CA LYS A 46 -16.54 11.21 -32.01
C LYS A 46 -15.58 10.53 -33.01
N GLY A 47 -14.78 9.55 -32.56
CA GLY A 47 -13.98 8.64 -33.39
C GLY A 47 -14.44 7.17 -33.40
N ALA A 48 -15.50 6.80 -32.68
CA ALA A 48 -16.06 5.45 -32.67
C ALA A 48 -16.99 5.22 -33.88
N SER A 49 -17.21 3.95 -34.25
CA SER A 49 -18.04 3.66 -35.42
C SER A 49 -19.50 4.05 -35.16
N ARG A 50 -20.15 4.65 -36.16
CA ARG A 50 -21.55 5.12 -36.08
C ARG A 50 -22.52 4.03 -35.55
N ASN A 51 -22.22 2.77 -35.87
CA ASN A 51 -22.97 1.60 -35.45
C ASN A 51 -22.90 1.30 -33.93
N GLU A 52 -21.80 1.62 -33.25
CA GLU A 52 -21.66 1.41 -31.80
C GLU A 52 -22.46 2.45 -31.02
N ILE A 53 -22.47 3.69 -31.51
CA ILE A 53 -23.26 4.79 -30.94
C ILE A 53 -24.76 4.52 -31.14
N ASP A 54 -25.15 4.09 -32.33
CA ASP A 54 -26.54 3.76 -32.65
C ASP A 54 -27.03 2.54 -31.82
N HIS A 55 -26.17 1.54 -31.58
CA HIS A 55 -26.49 0.40 -30.73
C HIS A 55 -26.69 0.80 -29.25
N VAL A 56 -25.86 1.70 -28.73
CA VAL A 56 -26.00 2.22 -27.36
C VAL A 56 -27.28 3.05 -27.22
N CYS A 57 -27.60 3.90 -28.20
CA CYS A 57 -28.84 4.66 -28.24
C CYS A 57 -30.07 3.74 -28.31
N GLN A 58 -30.01 2.66 -29.10
CA GLN A 58 -31.11 1.70 -29.23
C GLN A 58 -31.35 0.92 -27.93
N LEU A 59 -30.28 0.50 -27.23
CA LEU A 59 -30.37 -0.15 -25.91
C LEU A 59 -30.94 0.77 -24.81
N LEU A 60 -30.73 2.08 -24.92
CA LEU A 60 -31.29 3.09 -23.99
C LEU A 60 -32.77 3.38 -24.28
N LEU A 61 -33.24 3.15 -25.50
CA LEU A 61 -34.62 3.38 -25.96
C LEU A 61 -35.55 2.17 -25.74
N GLU A 62 -35.01 0.95 -25.66
CA GLU A 62 -35.81 -0.30 -25.64
C GLU A 62 -36.09 -0.88 -24.23
N GLY A 63 -35.64 -0.26 -23.13
CA GLY A 63 -35.86 -0.78 -21.77
C GLY A 63 -36.22 0.28 -20.74
N ASP A 64 -36.90 -0.13 -19.66
CA ASP A 64 -37.30 0.70 -18.51
C ASP A 64 -36.10 1.30 -17.73
N SER A 65 -35.51 2.31 -18.37
CA SER A 65 -34.94 3.62 -17.99
C SER A 65 -33.97 3.84 -16.81
N PHE A 66 -33.54 2.85 -16.02
CA PHE A 66 -32.34 3.07 -15.16
C PHE A 66 -31.41 1.85 -15.05
N GLN A 67 -31.98 0.65 -14.98
CA GLN A 67 -31.18 -0.56 -14.85
C GLN A 67 -30.29 -0.79 -16.09
N ALA A 68 -30.74 -0.41 -17.28
CA ALA A 68 -29.94 -0.50 -18.51
C ALA A 68 -28.76 0.49 -18.53
N LEU A 69 -28.98 1.75 -18.15
CA LEU A 69 -27.94 2.78 -18.03
C LEU A 69 -26.91 2.39 -16.94
N LYS A 70 -27.41 1.88 -15.81
CA LYS A 70 -26.60 1.29 -14.74
C LYS A 70 -25.79 0.13 -15.29
N ASN A 71 -26.40 -0.84 -15.96
CA ASN A 71 -25.67 -1.98 -16.53
C ASN A 71 -24.58 -1.51 -17.53
N TRP A 72 -24.86 -0.56 -18.41
CA TRP A 72 -23.86 0.00 -19.36
C TRP A 72 -22.71 0.72 -18.64
N ALA A 73 -23.02 1.61 -17.69
CA ALA A 73 -22.02 2.32 -16.89
C ALA A 73 -21.17 1.37 -16.03
N PHE A 74 -21.69 0.19 -15.69
CA PHE A 74 -20.97 -0.83 -14.91
C PHE A 74 -20.17 -1.80 -15.80
N THR A 75 -20.54 -1.98 -17.08
CA THR A 75 -19.92 -2.97 -17.97
C THR A 75 -18.98 -2.36 -19.01
N HIS A 76 -19.36 -1.23 -19.61
CA HIS A 76 -18.65 -0.66 -20.76
C HIS A 76 -17.75 0.52 -20.37
N LYS A 77 -18.20 1.41 -19.47
CA LYS A 77 -17.41 2.56 -18.99
C LYS A 77 -16.07 2.15 -18.35
N PRO A 78 -15.97 1.11 -17.51
CA PRO A 78 -14.68 0.66 -16.97
C PRO A 78 -13.72 0.22 -18.08
N THR A 79 -14.23 -0.45 -19.11
CA THR A 79 -13.45 -0.94 -20.26
C THR A 79 -12.93 0.21 -21.12
N ILE A 80 -13.77 1.20 -21.43
CA ILE A 80 -13.37 2.39 -22.21
C ILE A 80 -12.36 3.24 -21.43
N LEU A 81 -12.61 3.48 -20.13
CA LEU A 81 -11.67 4.22 -19.28
C LEU A 81 -10.34 3.48 -19.11
N LEU A 82 -10.36 2.15 -19.06
CA LEU A 82 -9.16 1.33 -19.02
C LEU A 82 -8.36 1.46 -20.32
N GLN A 83 -9.02 1.42 -21.48
CA GLN A 83 -8.38 1.61 -22.79
C GLN A 83 -7.76 3.01 -22.93
N LEU A 84 -8.49 4.06 -22.57
CA LEU A 84 -7.95 5.43 -22.58
C LEU A 84 -6.74 5.58 -21.64
N LYS A 85 -6.81 4.98 -20.44
CA LYS A 85 -5.67 4.95 -19.51
C LYS A 85 -4.51 4.14 -20.03
N GLN A 86 -4.75 3.02 -20.70
CA GLN A 86 -3.71 2.23 -21.33
C GLN A 86 -3.05 3.04 -22.44
N ASN A 87 -3.80 3.78 -23.25
CA ASN A 87 -3.24 4.66 -24.27
C ASN A 87 -2.39 5.77 -23.65
N ILE A 88 -2.89 6.47 -22.62
CA ILE A 88 -2.13 7.52 -21.92
C ILE A 88 -0.92 6.94 -21.18
N ALA A 89 -1.05 5.77 -20.56
CA ALA A 89 0.06 5.10 -19.89
C ALA A 89 1.10 4.61 -20.91
N ASN A 90 0.67 4.07 -22.04
CA ASN A 90 1.55 3.66 -23.13
C ASN A 90 2.28 4.88 -23.68
N GLU A 91 1.60 6.01 -23.90
CA GLU A 91 2.26 7.28 -24.23
C GLU A 91 3.24 7.73 -23.14
N HIS A 92 2.92 7.55 -21.85
CA HIS A 92 3.80 7.82 -20.72
C HIS A 92 5.07 6.95 -20.72
N TYR A 93 4.96 5.66 -21.06
CA TYR A 93 6.11 4.74 -21.14
C TYR A 93 6.88 4.84 -22.47
N LEU A 94 6.25 5.29 -23.56
CA LEU A 94 6.88 5.48 -24.87
C LEU A 94 7.64 6.82 -24.96
N ASN A 95 7.15 7.88 -24.31
CA ASN A 95 7.81 9.19 -24.25
C ASN A 95 8.77 9.29 -23.06
N ASN A 96 9.92 8.61 -23.16
CA ASN A 96 11.00 8.56 -22.17
C ASN A 96 11.50 9.94 -21.63
N SER A 97 11.03 11.10 -22.13
CA SER A 97 11.49 12.44 -21.73
C SER A 97 10.62 13.19 -20.71
N CYS A 98 9.37 12.77 -20.44
CA CYS A 98 8.54 13.35 -19.35
C CYS A 98 8.67 12.58 -18.01
N CYS A 99 9.70 11.74 -17.92
CA CYS A 99 10.03 10.80 -16.84
C CYS A 99 9.78 11.38 -15.44
N CYS A 100 8.75 10.87 -14.75
CA CYS A 100 8.48 10.95 -13.30
C CYS A 100 8.73 12.29 -12.57
N SER A 101 8.84 13.42 -13.27
CA SER A 101 9.32 14.68 -12.69
C SER A 101 8.33 15.24 -11.67
N TYR A 102 7.03 15.01 -11.89
CA TYR A 102 5.97 15.38 -10.96
C TYR A 102 5.96 14.47 -9.71
N LEU A 103 6.22 13.17 -9.85
CA LEU A 103 6.38 12.24 -8.73
C LEU A 103 7.63 12.56 -7.92
N LYS A 104 8.75 12.86 -8.59
CA LYS A 104 9.98 13.32 -7.93
C LYS A 104 9.74 14.62 -7.17
N LYS A 105 9.01 15.59 -7.75
CA LYS A 105 8.61 16.81 -7.04
C LYS A 105 7.72 16.51 -5.83
N ALA A 106 6.78 15.58 -5.95
CA ALA A 106 5.93 15.15 -4.84
C ALA A 106 6.75 14.49 -3.72
N GLN A 107 7.67 13.58 -4.07
CA GLN A 107 8.59 12.93 -3.14
C GLN A 107 9.46 13.95 -2.39
N VAL A 108 10.10 14.88 -3.11
CA VAL A 108 10.92 15.95 -2.50
C VAL A 108 10.06 16.86 -1.60
N SER A 109 8.83 17.18 -2.02
CA SER A 109 7.90 17.96 -1.21
C SER A 109 7.52 17.23 0.08
N TRP A 110 7.29 15.92 0.00
CA TRP A 110 7.00 15.06 1.13
C TRP A 110 8.17 15.02 2.13
N GLU A 111 9.39 14.80 1.65
CA GLU A 111 10.62 14.83 2.46
C GLU A 111 10.78 16.18 3.18
N ARG A 112 10.56 17.29 2.48
CA ARG A 112 10.60 18.63 3.08
C ARG A 112 9.51 18.84 4.12
N LYS A 113 8.31 18.25 3.96
CA LYS A 113 7.23 18.33 4.96
C LYS A 113 7.62 17.54 6.21
N MET A 114 8.16 16.34 6.07
CA MET A 114 8.65 15.53 7.20
C MET A 114 9.76 16.26 7.97
N LEU A 115 10.78 16.78 7.27
CA LEU A 115 11.87 17.53 7.89
C LEU A 115 11.41 18.81 8.59
N ARG A 116 10.47 19.56 8.00
CA ARG A 116 9.89 20.75 8.65
C ARG A 116 9.15 20.37 9.94
N SER A 117 8.39 19.28 9.92
CA SER A 117 7.64 18.80 11.08
C SER A 117 8.58 18.37 12.21
N LEU A 118 9.64 17.62 11.87
CA LEU A 118 10.69 17.24 12.82
C LEU A 118 11.39 18.47 13.41
N ASN A 119 11.81 19.42 12.57
CA ASN A 119 12.50 20.63 13.04
C ASN A 119 11.60 21.52 13.91
N SER A 120 10.32 21.66 13.55
CA SER A 120 9.34 22.41 14.35
C SER A 120 9.19 21.79 15.73
N MET A 121 9.07 20.46 15.80
CA MET A 121 8.95 19.72 17.05
C MET A 121 10.21 19.86 17.94
N CYS A 122 11.41 19.78 17.35
CA CYS A 122 12.65 20.03 18.07
C CYS A 122 12.72 21.45 18.65
N GLN A 123 12.26 22.46 17.90
CA GLN A 123 12.24 23.85 18.34
C GLN A 123 11.21 24.10 19.45
N GLU A 124 10.00 23.58 19.30
CA GLU A 124 8.90 23.72 20.27
C GLU A 124 9.23 23.09 21.62
N LEU A 125 9.84 21.89 21.60
CA LEU A 125 10.17 21.14 22.82
C LEU A 125 11.58 21.43 23.36
N GLY A 126 12.38 22.23 22.66
CA GLY A 126 13.78 22.50 23.03
C GLY A 126 14.69 21.27 22.97
N ILE A 127 14.36 20.28 22.14
CA ILE A 127 15.09 19.01 22.03
C ILE A 127 16.09 19.09 20.87
N PRO A 128 17.40 18.86 21.11
CA PRO A 128 18.39 18.85 20.02
C PRO A 128 18.20 17.61 19.13
N LEU A 129 18.54 17.75 17.84
CA LEU A 129 18.54 16.61 16.90
C LEU A 129 19.49 15.49 17.34
N GLY A 130 20.62 15.86 17.94
CA GLY A 130 21.52 14.90 18.56
C GLY A 130 22.44 15.54 19.59
N ARG A 131 22.79 14.79 20.62
CA ARG A 131 23.79 15.15 21.64
C ARG A 131 24.52 13.91 22.15
N LYS A 132 25.72 14.09 22.70
CA LYS A 132 26.41 13.01 23.41
C LYS A 132 25.70 12.72 24.74
N ARG A 133 25.49 11.45 25.06
CA ARG A 133 25.04 11.01 26.38
C ARG A 133 26.15 11.24 27.42
N SER A 134 25.76 11.47 28.68
CA SER A 134 26.71 11.51 29.79
C SER A 134 27.34 10.14 30.02
N LYS A 135 28.53 10.10 30.64
CA LYS A 135 29.25 8.84 30.91
C LYS A 135 28.38 7.82 31.67
N GLY A 136 27.70 8.25 32.73
CA GLY A 136 26.80 7.40 33.51
C GLY A 136 25.60 6.90 32.71
N HIS A 137 25.01 7.73 31.83
CA HIS A 137 23.92 7.27 30.95
C HIS A 137 24.41 6.27 29.90
N LYS A 138 25.61 6.47 29.33
CA LYS A 138 26.22 5.52 28.39
C LYS A 138 26.41 4.16 29.07
N GLU A 139 26.99 4.13 30.26
CA GLU A 139 27.21 2.91 31.03
C GLU A 139 25.87 2.21 31.36
N ALA A 140 24.85 2.97 31.78
CA ALA A 140 23.53 2.43 32.08
C ALA A 140 22.85 1.80 30.84
N VAL A 141 22.93 2.44 29.66
CA VAL A 141 22.35 1.87 28.42
C VAL A 141 23.03 0.56 28.04
N LEU A 142 24.35 0.48 28.19
CA LEU A 142 25.11 -0.75 27.87
C LEU A 142 24.83 -1.88 28.87
N GLN A 143 24.75 -1.57 30.16
CA GLN A 143 24.47 -2.55 31.21
C GLN A 143 23.05 -3.11 31.13
N ASN A 144 22.08 -2.28 30.72
CA ASN A 144 20.67 -2.65 30.65
C ASN A 144 20.18 -2.92 29.21
N TRP A 145 21.07 -3.31 28.29
CA TRP A 145 20.71 -3.48 26.87
C TRP A 145 19.62 -4.53 26.64
N THR A 146 19.48 -5.51 27.53
CA THR A 146 18.43 -6.53 27.49
C THR A 146 17.09 -6.06 28.04
N GLU A 147 17.08 -4.97 28.82
CA GLU A 147 15.92 -4.45 29.55
C GLU A 147 15.76 -2.94 29.29
N LEU A 148 15.92 -2.55 28.03
CA LEU A 148 15.85 -1.16 27.57
C LEU A 148 14.48 -0.52 27.83
N SER A 149 13.41 -1.30 27.91
CA SER A 149 12.07 -0.85 28.25
C SER A 149 12.01 -0.18 29.62
N VAL A 150 12.76 -0.69 30.61
CA VAL A 150 12.84 -0.07 31.95
C VAL A 150 13.43 1.35 31.88
N PHE A 151 14.36 1.56 30.94
CA PHE A 151 15.06 2.83 30.80
C PHE A 151 14.33 3.83 29.87
N PHE A 152 13.83 3.35 28.74
CA PHE A 152 13.29 4.16 27.65
C PHE A 152 11.77 4.31 27.66
N ASN A 153 11.02 3.51 28.44
CA ASN A 153 9.56 3.58 28.46
C ASN A 153 8.99 4.76 29.28
N LYS A 154 9.78 5.82 29.49
CA LYS A 154 9.28 7.06 30.10
C LYS A 154 8.31 7.75 29.14
N GLN A 155 7.21 8.27 29.68
CA GLN A 155 6.15 8.89 28.88
C GLN A 155 6.72 9.98 27.96
N SER A 156 6.63 9.75 26.64
CA SER A 156 7.14 10.69 25.66
C SER A 156 6.07 11.73 25.31
N VAL A 157 6.42 13.00 25.52
CA VAL A 157 5.57 14.18 25.20
C VAL A 157 5.49 14.41 23.69
N ILE A 158 6.40 13.78 22.94
CA ILE A 158 6.47 13.89 21.48
C ILE A 158 5.29 13.18 20.81
N LYS A 159 4.87 13.74 19.67
CA LYS A 159 3.94 13.12 18.73
C LYS A 159 4.72 12.51 17.56
N PRO A 160 4.19 11.47 16.89
CA PRO A 160 4.80 11.00 15.64
C PRO A 160 4.96 12.13 14.62
N VAL A 161 6.05 12.11 13.84
CA VAL A 161 6.33 13.15 12.83
C VAL A 161 5.27 13.16 11.73
N PHE A 162 4.80 11.97 11.35
CA PHE A 162 3.68 11.76 10.45
C PHE A 162 3.06 10.38 10.70
N GLY A 163 1.85 10.17 10.19
CA GLY A 163 1.20 8.87 10.12
C GLY A 163 0.66 8.53 8.73
N PRO A 164 -0.01 7.38 8.58
CA PRO A 164 -0.56 6.95 7.30
C PRO A 164 -1.51 7.99 6.67
N LYS A 165 -2.34 8.67 7.47
CA LYS A 165 -3.25 9.71 6.95
C LYS A 165 -2.52 10.85 6.24
N ASP A 166 -1.41 11.33 6.83
CA ASP A 166 -0.62 12.43 6.25
C ASP A 166 -0.02 12.06 4.89
N LEU A 167 0.45 10.82 4.77
CA LEU A 167 1.00 10.30 3.51
C LEU A 167 -0.10 10.15 2.46
N LEU A 168 -1.25 9.58 2.82
CA LEU A 168 -2.38 9.47 1.90
C LEU A 168 -2.81 10.84 1.37
N ASP A 169 -2.94 11.84 2.25
CA ASP A 169 -3.31 13.18 1.82
C ASP A 169 -2.29 13.76 0.81
N VAL A 170 -0.99 13.46 0.96
CA VAL A 170 0.02 13.79 -0.05
C VAL A 170 -0.21 13.05 -1.37
N LEU A 171 -0.42 11.73 -1.34
CA LEU A 171 -0.66 10.94 -2.55
C LEU A 171 -1.88 11.44 -3.34
N THR A 172 -2.96 11.78 -2.65
CA THR A 172 -4.19 12.31 -3.28
C THR A 172 -4.02 13.71 -3.87
N SER A 173 -3.02 14.46 -3.42
CA SER A 173 -2.71 15.80 -3.95
C SER A 173 -1.88 15.78 -5.24
N ILE A 174 -1.29 14.63 -5.60
CA ILE A 174 -0.46 14.49 -6.79
C ILE A 174 -1.33 14.64 -8.03
N LYS A 175 -0.93 15.53 -8.94
CA LYS A 175 -1.61 15.76 -10.22
C LYS A 175 -0.65 15.55 -11.37
N HIS A 176 -1.10 14.82 -12.38
CA HIS A 176 -0.33 14.60 -13.60
C HIS A 176 -0.27 15.90 -14.44
N PRO A 177 0.91 16.33 -14.96
CA PRO A 177 1.04 17.57 -15.72
C PRO A 177 0.19 17.61 -17.00
N GLN A 178 0.10 16.50 -17.73
CA GLN A 178 -0.65 16.44 -18.99
C GLN A 178 -2.17 16.38 -18.79
N VAL A 179 -2.64 15.97 -17.60
CA VAL A 179 -4.09 16.02 -17.26
C VAL A 179 -4.57 17.48 -17.10
N ARG A 180 -3.66 18.45 -16.93
CA ARG A 180 -3.99 19.88 -16.88
C ARG A 180 -4.02 20.58 -18.25
N SER A 181 -3.54 19.96 -19.33
CA SER A 181 -3.27 20.68 -20.59
C SER A 181 -4.33 20.50 -21.67
N THR A 182 -5.14 19.45 -21.62
CA THR A 182 -6.18 19.17 -22.63
C THR A 182 -7.58 19.62 -22.23
N PHE A 183 -7.79 20.06 -20.99
CA PHE A 183 -9.11 20.39 -20.43
C PHE A 183 -9.13 21.80 -19.82
N LYS A 184 -8.73 22.81 -20.60
CA LYS A 184 -8.84 24.21 -20.16
C LYS A 184 -10.19 24.84 -20.43
N ASP A 185 -11.08 24.17 -21.16
CA ASP A 185 -12.45 24.61 -21.35
C ASP A 185 -13.40 23.47 -20.94
N TYR A 186 -14.39 23.83 -20.12
CA TYR A 186 -15.47 23.02 -19.54
C TYR A 186 -15.16 22.25 -18.24
N ASN A 187 -15.90 22.67 -17.20
CA ASN A 187 -16.18 22.05 -15.91
C ASN A 187 -15.39 20.77 -15.56
N SER A 188 -14.62 20.88 -14.49
CA SER A 188 -13.65 19.94 -13.91
C SER A 188 -14.15 18.53 -13.50
N SER A 189 -15.10 17.89 -14.21
CA SER A 189 -15.56 16.53 -13.92
C SER A 189 -15.11 15.48 -14.95
N MET A 190 -14.65 15.87 -16.14
CA MET A 190 -14.53 14.97 -17.30
C MET A 190 -13.43 13.90 -17.27
N THR A 191 -12.61 13.79 -16.22
CA THR A 191 -11.67 12.66 -16.04
C THR A 191 -11.59 12.18 -14.59
N ALA A 192 -12.61 12.47 -13.78
CA ALA A 192 -12.68 12.01 -12.41
C ALA A 192 -12.94 10.49 -12.37
N THR A 193 -11.87 9.72 -12.52
CA THR A 193 -11.87 8.31 -12.16
C THR A 193 -12.44 8.19 -10.77
N TRP A 194 -13.31 7.21 -10.57
CA TRP A 194 -14.14 7.22 -9.38
C TRP A 194 -13.38 6.94 -8.09
N GLY A 195 -12.13 6.51 -8.19
CA GLY A 195 -11.18 6.39 -7.09
C GLY A 195 -10.67 7.73 -6.60
N LEU A 196 -9.97 7.68 -5.47
CA LEU A 196 -9.40 8.84 -4.81
C LEU A 196 -8.07 9.26 -5.46
N ILE A 197 -7.32 8.32 -6.05
CA ILE A 197 -6.04 8.59 -6.71
C ILE A 197 -6.22 8.52 -8.23
N ASN A 198 -6.10 9.68 -8.88
CA ASN A 198 -6.39 9.85 -10.30
C ASN A 198 -5.10 10.08 -11.10
N LEU A 199 -4.23 9.07 -11.13
CA LEU A 199 -2.98 9.10 -11.90
C LEU A 199 -2.98 8.03 -13.01
N PRO A 200 -2.47 8.35 -14.21
CA PRO A 200 -2.42 7.43 -15.35
C PRO A 200 -1.23 6.46 -15.26
N ILE A 201 -1.06 5.79 -14.11
CA ILE A 201 -0.01 4.78 -13.89
C ILE A 201 -0.57 3.40 -14.23
N ASN A 202 0.16 2.56 -14.94
CA ASN A 202 -0.30 1.20 -15.22
C ASN A 202 -0.10 0.30 -13.99
N VAL A 203 -1.12 -0.48 -13.65
CA VAL A 203 -1.05 -1.52 -12.62
C VAL A 203 -1.74 -2.77 -13.15
N LYS A 204 -1.33 -3.94 -12.64
CA LYS A 204 -1.84 -5.23 -13.10
C LYS A 204 -3.36 -5.31 -13.01
N ASN A 205 -3.99 -5.89 -14.02
CA ASN A 205 -5.39 -6.29 -13.91
C ASN A 205 -5.50 -7.66 -13.21
N LEU A 206 -6.72 -8.12 -12.97
CA LEU A 206 -6.95 -9.41 -12.31
C LEU A 206 -6.35 -10.59 -13.09
N SER A 207 -6.42 -10.60 -14.43
CA SER A 207 -5.88 -11.66 -15.26
C SER A 207 -4.35 -11.74 -15.15
N ASP A 208 -3.68 -10.58 -15.14
CA ASP A 208 -2.24 -10.49 -14.92
C ASP A 208 -1.86 -11.02 -13.53
N LEU A 209 -2.64 -10.68 -12.50
CA LEU A 209 -2.43 -11.15 -11.14
C LEU A 209 -2.66 -12.66 -11.00
N ARG A 210 -3.72 -13.21 -11.63
CA ARG A 210 -3.99 -14.66 -11.66
C ARG A 210 -2.79 -15.41 -12.25
N ARG A 211 -2.27 -14.93 -13.38
CA ARG A 211 -1.08 -15.52 -14.01
C ARG A 211 0.16 -15.40 -13.13
N PHE A 212 0.38 -14.25 -12.51
CA PHE A 212 1.54 -14.00 -11.67
C PHE A 212 1.52 -14.84 -10.37
N TYR A 213 0.35 -14.95 -9.74
CA TYR A 213 0.13 -15.70 -8.51
C TYR A 213 -0.35 -17.14 -8.74
N GLU A 214 -0.18 -17.71 -9.93
CA GLU A 214 -0.63 -19.07 -10.26
C GLU A 214 -0.16 -20.15 -9.25
N PRO A 215 1.07 -20.12 -8.68
CA PRO A 215 1.45 -21.06 -7.63
C PRO A 215 0.55 -21.04 -6.38
N LEU A 216 -0.21 -19.96 -6.15
CA LEU A 216 -1.19 -19.82 -5.06
C LEU A 216 -2.57 -20.42 -5.41
N HIS A 217 -2.78 -20.90 -6.64
CA HIS A 217 -4.06 -21.46 -7.09
C HIS A 217 -4.60 -22.54 -6.12
N ILE A 218 -5.92 -22.64 -5.97
CA ILE A 218 -6.64 -23.61 -5.08
C ILE A 218 -6.26 -25.08 -5.34
N LYS A 219 -5.67 -25.38 -6.51
CA LYS A 219 -5.28 -26.75 -6.88
C LYS A 219 -3.90 -27.12 -6.35
N ASN A 220 -3.11 -26.13 -5.95
CA ASN A 220 -1.77 -26.30 -5.41
C ASN A 220 -1.88 -26.28 -3.89
N PRO A 221 -1.46 -27.34 -3.18
CA PRO A 221 -1.47 -27.37 -1.72
C PRO A 221 -0.71 -26.18 -1.11
N GLN A 222 -1.28 -25.58 -0.07
CA GLN A 222 -0.75 -24.39 0.60
C GLN A 222 -0.59 -24.58 2.11
N ILE A 223 0.50 -24.06 2.66
CA ILE A 223 0.61 -23.83 4.10
C ILE A 223 -0.33 -22.68 4.52
N GLY A 224 -1.09 -22.88 5.59
CA GLY A 224 -2.18 -22.01 6.06
C GLY A 224 -3.58 -22.39 5.55
N VAL A 225 -3.71 -23.49 4.79
CA VAL A 225 -4.99 -24.05 4.30
C VAL A 225 -4.98 -25.58 4.44
N ASP A 226 -4.01 -26.24 3.82
CA ASP A 226 -3.95 -27.70 3.66
C ASP A 226 -3.08 -28.41 4.72
N ASP A 227 -2.75 -27.68 5.79
CA ASP A 227 -1.86 -28.04 6.91
C ASP A 227 -2.61 -28.17 8.26
N SER A 228 -3.94 -28.20 8.24
CA SER A 228 -4.76 -28.18 9.47
C SER A 228 -4.81 -29.50 10.27
N LEU A 229 -4.08 -30.54 9.83
CA LEU A 229 -3.73 -31.79 10.50
C LEU A 229 -2.40 -32.26 9.86
N PRO A 230 -1.55 -33.12 10.48
CA PRO A 230 -0.36 -33.67 9.83
C PRO A 230 -0.76 -34.45 8.57
N SER A 231 -0.86 -33.73 7.47
CA SER A 231 -1.28 -34.23 6.18
C SER A 231 -0.05 -34.76 5.47
N THR A 232 -0.22 -35.67 4.51
CA THR A 232 0.89 -36.10 3.65
C THR A 232 1.59 -34.91 3.01
N PHE A 233 0.88 -33.81 2.79
CA PHE A 233 1.45 -32.58 2.24
C PHE A 233 2.42 -31.88 3.19
N GLU A 234 2.05 -31.62 4.45
CA GLU A 234 2.93 -30.90 5.39
C GLU A 234 4.27 -31.64 5.56
N LEU A 235 4.24 -32.95 5.78
CA LEU A 235 5.44 -33.77 5.95
C LEU A 235 6.34 -33.77 4.70
N VAL A 236 5.74 -33.86 3.51
CA VAL A 236 6.49 -33.77 2.25
C VAL A 236 7.09 -32.38 2.08
N HIS A 237 6.34 -31.33 2.41
CA HIS A 237 6.79 -29.95 2.26
C HIS A 237 7.89 -29.59 3.28
N GLU A 238 7.87 -30.15 4.49
CA GLU A 238 8.99 -30.05 5.43
C GLU A 238 10.26 -30.73 4.90
N GLN A 239 10.12 -31.87 4.22
CA GLN A 239 11.26 -32.54 3.61
C GLN A 239 11.84 -31.72 2.45
N GLU A 240 10.99 -31.15 1.60
CA GLU A 240 11.40 -30.18 0.57
C GLU A 240 12.12 -28.97 1.20
N ALA A 241 11.64 -28.45 2.34
CA ALA A 241 12.29 -27.33 3.04
C ALA A 241 13.73 -27.68 3.46
N LYS A 242 13.97 -28.88 3.99
CA LYS A 242 15.32 -29.35 4.35
C LYS A 242 16.22 -29.42 3.14
N GLU A 243 15.72 -29.93 2.01
CA GLU A 243 16.47 -30.01 0.77
C GLU A 243 16.87 -28.61 0.27
N VAL A 244 15.92 -27.68 0.21
CA VAL A 244 16.19 -26.28 -0.18
C VAL A 244 17.25 -25.64 0.71
N ILE A 245 17.17 -25.86 2.02
CA ILE A 245 18.16 -25.33 2.97
C ILE A 245 19.54 -25.97 2.75
N SER A 246 19.60 -27.27 2.46
CA SER A 246 20.86 -27.99 2.20
C SER A 246 21.55 -27.52 0.92
N LEU A 247 20.78 -27.09 -0.08
CA LEU A 247 21.28 -26.59 -1.36
C LEU A 247 21.80 -25.15 -1.30
N ASP A 248 21.55 -24.44 -0.20
CA ASP A 248 22.00 -23.06 0.05
C ASP A 248 21.73 -22.07 -1.09
N SER A 249 20.54 -22.15 -1.71
CA SER A 249 20.16 -21.31 -2.87
C SER A 249 19.03 -20.35 -2.52
N SER A 250 19.31 -19.05 -2.66
CA SER A 250 18.35 -17.98 -2.41
C SER A 250 17.16 -18.04 -3.37
N GLU A 251 17.39 -18.42 -4.63
CA GLU A 251 16.35 -18.53 -5.66
C GLU A 251 15.40 -19.69 -5.37
N ARG A 252 15.94 -20.83 -4.91
CA ARG A 252 15.13 -21.98 -4.51
C ARG A 252 14.31 -21.68 -3.26
N ALA A 253 14.90 -21.02 -2.27
CA ALA A 253 14.17 -20.55 -1.09
C ALA A 253 13.02 -19.62 -1.49
N GLN A 254 13.27 -18.68 -2.42
CA GLN A 254 12.23 -17.79 -2.93
C GLN A 254 11.10 -18.58 -3.63
N GLN A 255 11.41 -19.49 -4.54
CA GLN A 255 10.40 -20.30 -5.23
C GLN A 255 9.57 -21.15 -4.25
N PHE A 256 10.23 -21.74 -3.25
CA PHE A 256 9.59 -22.54 -2.21
C PHE A 256 8.54 -21.74 -1.43
N LEU A 257 8.89 -20.52 -1.01
CA LEU A 257 8.02 -19.65 -0.20
C LEU A 257 6.70 -19.24 -0.89
N ARG A 258 6.57 -19.42 -2.21
CA ARG A 258 5.31 -19.14 -2.94
C ARG A 258 4.13 -19.99 -2.46
N ARG A 259 4.39 -21.19 -1.93
CA ARG A 259 3.37 -22.09 -1.34
C ARG A 259 3.24 -21.95 0.19
N GLY A 260 3.96 -21.00 0.77
CA GLY A 260 4.08 -20.79 2.22
C GLY A 260 5.22 -21.60 2.83
N CYS A 261 5.48 -21.38 4.11
CA CYS A 261 6.60 -21.99 4.81
C CYS A 261 6.14 -22.77 6.06
N PRO A 262 6.55 -24.03 6.26
CA PRO A 262 6.27 -24.72 7.51
C PRO A 262 6.93 -24.01 8.71
N LEU A 263 6.26 -24.04 9.87
CA LEU A 263 6.59 -23.19 11.03
C LEU A 263 8.07 -23.30 11.45
N GLY A 264 8.59 -24.52 11.56
CA GLY A 264 9.96 -24.79 12.04
C GLY A 264 11.09 -24.38 11.09
N TYR A 265 10.78 -24.02 9.84
CA TYR A 265 11.79 -23.72 8.81
C TYR A 265 11.80 -22.26 8.37
N ARG A 266 10.79 -21.47 8.77
CA ARG A 266 10.59 -20.09 8.31
C ARG A 266 11.80 -19.19 8.51
N ALA A 267 12.33 -19.12 9.73
CA ALA A 267 13.48 -18.26 10.04
C ALA A 267 14.69 -18.54 9.13
N ARG A 268 14.98 -19.81 8.85
CA ARG A 268 16.11 -20.27 8.02
C ARG A 268 15.87 -20.01 6.53
N LEU A 269 14.67 -20.31 6.03
CA LEU A 269 14.32 -20.08 4.62
C LEU A 269 14.26 -18.58 4.29
N TRP A 270 13.77 -17.75 5.21
CA TRP A 270 13.80 -16.29 5.05
C TRP A 270 15.24 -15.76 5.05
N ALA A 271 16.09 -16.25 5.95
CA ALA A 271 17.50 -15.88 5.96
C ALA A 271 18.20 -16.24 4.64
N LEU A 272 17.86 -17.38 4.04
CA LEU A 272 18.34 -17.76 2.70
C LEU A 272 17.78 -16.85 1.59
N CYS A 273 16.47 -16.66 1.54
CA CYS A 273 15.80 -15.86 0.51
C CYS A 273 16.24 -14.39 0.51
N LEU A 274 16.55 -13.85 1.69
CA LEU A 274 17.00 -12.46 1.89
C LEU A 274 18.51 -12.30 1.83
N ASN A 275 19.29 -13.38 1.69
CA ASN A 275 20.73 -13.38 1.87
C ASN A 275 21.14 -12.73 3.21
N ALA A 276 20.40 -13.06 4.27
CA ALA A 276 20.48 -12.47 5.61
C ALA A 276 21.14 -13.42 6.64
N LYS A 277 21.93 -14.40 6.19
CA LYS A 277 22.71 -15.25 7.10
C LYS A 277 23.69 -14.39 7.88
N VAL A 278 23.59 -14.43 9.20
CA VAL A 278 24.45 -13.66 10.10
C VAL A 278 25.88 -14.18 10.03
N THR A 279 26.82 -13.25 9.87
CA THR A 279 28.26 -13.50 9.95
C THR A 279 28.86 -12.88 11.21
N GLU A 280 30.10 -13.23 11.54
CA GLU A 280 30.85 -12.55 12.61
C GLU A 280 31.01 -11.05 12.35
N HIS A 281 31.12 -10.64 11.08
CA HIS A 281 31.16 -9.23 10.72
C HIS A 281 29.86 -8.50 11.10
N ASP A 282 28.70 -9.13 10.88
CA ASP A 282 27.41 -8.55 11.27
C ASP A 282 27.28 -8.42 12.79
N ARG A 283 27.79 -9.39 13.57
CA ARG A 283 27.81 -9.30 15.05
C ARG A 283 28.65 -8.14 15.53
N LEU A 284 29.86 -7.99 14.99
CA LEU A 284 30.75 -6.86 15.29
C LEU A 284 30.12 -5.53 14.88
N TYR A 285 29.49 -5.47 13.71
CA TYR A 285 28.81 -4.27 13.23
C TYR A 285 27.62 -3.89 14.12
N TYR A 286 26.82 -4.86 14.56
CA TYR A 286 25.73 -4.61 15.50
C TYR A 286 26.24 -4.08 16.85
N GLU A 287 27.33 -4.62 17.39
CA GLU A 287 27.95 -4.09 18.63
C GLU A 287 28.49 -2.66 18.46
N GLN A 288 28.97 -2.29 17.26
CA GLN A 288 29.30 -0.90 16.93
C GLN A 288 28.06 -0.01 16.94
N LEU A 289 26.96 -0.44 16.31
CA LEU A 289 25.70 0.31 16.31
C LEU A 289 25.16 0.49 17.74
N LYS A 290 25.19 -0.56 18.56
CA LYS A 290 24.86 -0.52 19.99
C LYS A 290 25.73 0.49 20.75
N SER A 291 27.03 0.54 20.46
CA SER A 291 27.93 1.55 21.03
C SER A 291 27.54 2.96 20.60
N PHE A 292 27.17 3.19 19.34
CA PHE A 292 26.67 4.49 18.88
C PHE A 292 25.36 4.89 19.53
N VAL A 293 24.45 3.93 19.76
CA VAL A 293 23.25 4.16 20.55
C VAL A 293 23.63 4.53 21.98
N ALA A 294 24.55 3.83 22.65
CA ALA A 294 24.94 4.20 24.01
C ALA A 294 25.63 5.59 24.09
N GLU A 295 26.33 6.00 23.05
CA GLU A 295 27.08 7.26 23.02
C GLU A 295 26.24 8.48 22.64
N ASN A 296 25.30 8.33 21.70
CA ASN A 296 24.63 9.46 21.05
C ASN A 296 23.12 9.36 21.18
N GLU A 297 22.54 10.33 21.90
CA GLU A 297 21.09 10.52 21.99
C GLU A 297 20.62 11.33 20.79
N TYR A 298 19.72 10.75 20.00
CA TYR A 298 19.09 11.43 18.86
C TYR A 298 17.62 11.66 19.12
N MET A 299 17.05 12.69 18.49
CA MET A 299 15.60 12.92 18.49
C MET A 299 14.82 11.67 18.00
N THR A 300 15.40 10.88 17.10
CA THR A 300 14.81 9.60 16.67
C THR A 300 14.66 8.59 17.81
N ASP A 301 15.45 8.66 18.88
CA ASP A 301 15.26 7.79 20.05
C ASP A 301 13.93 8.05 20.71
N GLN A 302 13.58 9.33 20.87
CA GLN A 302 12.31 9.69 21.48
C GLN A 302 11.11 9.36 20.58
N LEU A 303 11.31 9.41 19.25
CA LEU A 303 10.32 8.89 18.29
C LEU A 303 10.14 7.38 18.46
N ILE A 304 11.22 6.60 18.56
CA ILE A 304 11.14 5.16 18.81
C ILE A 304 10.47 4.86 20.16
N CYS A 305 10.81 5.60 21.23
CA CYS A 305 10.15 5.45 22.52
C CYS A 305 8.64 5.70 22.41
N LYS A 306 8.25 6.76 21.67
CA LYS A 306 6.84 7.05 21.43
C LYS A 306 6.16 5.94 20.63
N GLU A 307 6.83 5.40 19.61
CA GLU A 307 6.32 4.30 18.81
C GLU A 307 6.07 3.05 19.67
N VAL A 308 7.03 2.65 20.50
CA VAL A 308 6.89 1.49 21.41
C VAL A 308 5.70 1.67 22.35
N GLN A 309 5.47 2.88 22.85
CA GLN A 309 4.32 3.20 23.70
C GLN A 309 2.99 3.13 22.96
N LEU A 310 2.93 3.59 21.71
CA LEU A 310 1.70 3.63 20.92
C LEU A 310 1.36 2.30 20.25
N THR A 311 2.32 1.38 20.17
CA THR A 311 2.21 0.12 19.42
C THR A 311 2.44 -1.06 20.34
N ALA A 312 3.67 -1.59 20.39
CA ALA A 312 4.02 -2.82 21.12
C ALA A 312 3.44 -2.87 22.54
N SER A 313 3.62 -1.81 23.34
CA SER A 313 3.21 -1.80 24.75
C SER A 313 1.68 -1.83 24.96
N ASN A 314 0.91 -1.42 23.96
CA ASN A 314 -0.55 -1.34 24.00
C ASN A 314 -1.22 -2.40 23.10
N ASP A 315 -0.46 -3.39 22.66
CA ASP A 315 -0.92 -4.43 21.75
C ASP A 315 -0.85 -5.79 22.44
N ASP A 316 -2.01 -6.44 22.58
CA ASP A 316 -2.15 -7.71 23.29
C ASP A 316 -1.28 -8.83 22.71
N MET A 317 -0.90 -8.72 21.43
CA MET A 317 -0.08 -9.71 20.73
C MET A 317 1.41 -9.37 20.76
N HIS A 318 1.82 -8.16 21.14
CA HIS A 318 3.20 -7.72 20.96
C HIS A 318 3.83 -7.07 22.20
N PHE A 319 3.10 -6.90 23.30
CA PHE A 319 3.61 -6.27 24.53
C PHE A 319 4.87 -6.92 25.11
N VAL A 320 5.07 -8.21 24.88
CA VAL A 320 6.27 -8.94 25.33
C VAL A 320 7.54 -8.57 24.57
N PHE A 321 7.44 -7.88 23.43
CA PHE A 321 8.58 -7.57 22.55
C PHE A 321 9.06 -6.11 22.67
N CYS A 322 8.70 -5.40 23.74
CA CYS A 322 9.15 -4.01 23.94
C CYS A 322 10.68 -3.86 23.90
N ASP A 323 11.41 -4.75 24.59
CA ASP A 323 12.88 -4.70 24.63
C ASP A 323 13.51 -5.01 23.28
N TYR A 324 13.05 -6.05 22.59
CA TYR A 324 13.41 -6.33 21.20
C TYR A 324 13.13 -5.13 20.31
N THR A 325 12.02 -4.42 20.54
CA THR A 325 11.68 -3.24 19.74
C THR A 325 12.78 -2.17 19.81
N TYR A 326 13.29 -1.89 21.01
CA TYR A 326 14.41 -0.96 21.20
C TYR A 326 15.73 -1.49 20.62
N GLN A 327 16.04 -2.77 20.86
CA GLN A 327 17.27 -3.41 20.40
C GLN A 327 17.42 -3.45 18.88
N ILE A 328 16.33 -3.34 18.13
CA ILE A 328 16.38 -3.32 16.66
C ILE A 328 16.25 -1.90 16.12
N LEU A 329 15.27 -1.13 16.59
CA LEU A 329 14.98 0.18 15.98
C LEU A 329 15.98 1.28 16.37
N LEU A 330 16.58 1.20 17.57
CA LEU A 330 17.63 2.15 17.95
C LEU A 330 18.91 1.94 17.12
N PRO A 331 19.47 0.72 16.95
CA PRO A 331 20.54 0.48 15.99
C PRO A 331 20.17 0.80 14.55
N PHE A 332 18.95 0.48 14.13
CA PHE A 332 18.50 0.70 12.75
C PHE A 332 18.61 2.17 12.33
N THR A 333 18.25 3.09 13.21
CA THR A 333 18.34 4.54 12.93
C THR A 333 19.79 5.04 12.82
N ARG A 334 20.78 4.25 13.24
CA ARG A 334 22.22 4.56 13.20
C ARG A 334 22.93 3.93 12.01
N ASP A 335 22.32 2.92 11.42
CA ASP A 335 22.93 2.11 10.38
C ASP A 335 22.90 2.82 9.02
N GLN A 336 24.08 3.25 8.57
CA GLN A 336 24.25 3.90 7.27
C GLN A 336 24.14 2.93 6.09
N THR A 337 24.27 1.62 6.29
CA THR A 337 24.07 0.62 5.22
C THR A 337 22.62 0.63 4.72
N VAL A 338 21.69 1.07 5.58
CA VAL A 338 20.28 1.29 5.19
C VAL A 338 20.18 2.29 4.04
N LEU A 339 21.08 3.27 3.91
CA LEU A 339 21.05 4.26 2.83
C LEU A 339 21.13 3.67 1.42
N SER A 340 21.53 2.40 1.30
CA SER A 340 21.57 1.67 0.02
C SER A 340 20.25 1.68 -0.74
N HIS A 341 19.09 1.67 -0.08
CA HIS A 341 17.78 1.71 -0.75
C HIS A 341 17.53 3.02 -1.52
N PHE A 342 18.18 4.12 -1.15
CA PHE A 342 18.06 5.38 -1.90
C PHE A 342 18.72 5.32 -3.28
N LYS A 343 19.58 4.33 -3.55
CA LYS A 343 20.24 4.18 -4.87
C LYS A 343 19.26 3.84 -5.99
N THR A 344 18.15 3.18 -5.67
CA THR A 344 17.14 2.69 -6.62
C THR A 344 15.85 3.50 -6.57
N MET A 345 15.79 4.55 -5.75
CA MET A 345 14.58 5.32 -5.44
C MET A 345 14.62 6.73 -6.04
N LEU A 346 13.45 7.33 -6.27
CA LEU A 346 13.32 8.75 -6.68
C LEU A 346 13.69 9.76 -5.58
N GLY A 347 13.62 9.34 -4.32
CA GLY A 347 13.85 10.18 -3.14
C GLY A 347 15.32 10.32 -2.77
N SER A 348 15.57 11.13 -1.76
CA SER A 348 16.92 11.37 -1.25
C SER A 348 16.92 11.32 0.28
N PRO A 349 18.03 10.88 0.90
CA PRO A 349 18.07 10.82 2.34
C PRO A 349 17.87 12.22 2.94
N PRO A 350 17.07 12.33 4.02
CA PRO A 350 16.83 13.59 4.72
C PRO A 350 18.15 14.23 5.14
N ARG A 351 18.32 15.50 4.77
CA ARG A 351 19.50 16.31 5.10
C ARG A 351 19.13 17.46 6.03
N ILE A 352 19.91 17.60 7.09
CA ILE A 352 19.82 18.72 8.02
C ILE A 352 21.02 19.66 7.84
N ILE A 353 20.81 20.93 8.13
CA ILE A 353 21.86 21.95 8.16
C ILE A 353 22.10 22.30 9.63
N ILE A 354 23.33 22.17 10.09
CA ILE A 354 23.68 22.57 11.46
C ILE A 354 23.77 24.09 11.50
N LYS A 355 23.11 24.71 12.49
CA LYS A 355 23.18 26.17 12.72
C LYS A 355 24.66 26.58 12.76
N ASN A 356 25.02 27.59 11.96
CA ASN A 356 26.37 28.15 11.80
C ASN A 356 27.36 27.31 10.96
N SER A 357 26.92 26.27 10.25
CA SER A 357 27.72 25.56 9.24
C SER A 357 27.02 25.58 7.87
N LYS A 358 27.79 25.61 6.78
CA LYS A 358 27.26 25.40 5.42
C LYS A 358 27.15 23.93 5.06
N GLU A 359 27.56 23.03 5.94
CA GLU A 359 27.59 21.59 5.69
C GLU A 359 26.22 20.95 5.93
N THR A 360 25.86 20.03 5.04
CA THR A 360 24.62 19.24 5.14
C THR A 360 24.95 17.83 5.60
N TYR A 361 24.22 17.35 6.60
CA TYR A 361 24.41 16.01 7.15
C TYR A 361 23.15 15.18 6.95
N ILE A 362 23.31 13.88 6.66
CA ILE A 362 22.19 12.94 6.60
C ILE A 362 21.71 12.68 8.02
N TYR A 363 20.40 12.82 8.25
CA TYR A 363 19.80 12.62 9.57
C TYR A 363 18.42 11.94 9.50
N PRO A 364 18.18 10.88 10.29
CA PRO A 364 19.18 10.17 11.11
C PRO A 364 20.24 9.48 10.23
N PRO A 365 21.32 8.91 10.77
CA PRO A 365 22.35 8.26 9.93
C PRO A 365 21.82 7.22 8.94
N SER A 366 20.72 6.53 9.26
CA SER A 366 20.05 5.61 8.34
C SER A 366 19.26 6.26 7.20
N GLY A 367 19.02 7.57 7.29
CA GLY A 367 18.15 8.32 6.38
C GLY A 367 16.65 8.06 6.58
N VAL A 368 16.25 7.35 7.63
CA VAL A 368 14.85 6.96 7.85
C VAL A 368 14.30 7.59 9.12
N ILE A 369 13.33 8.49 8.97
CA ILE A 369 12.61 9.10 10.10
C ILE A 369 11.45 8.18 10.50
N PRO A 370 11.42 7.63 11.73
CA PRO A 370 10.31 6.79 12.19
C PRO A 370 8.97 7.53 12.15
N PHE A 371 7.92 6.81 11.73
CA PHE A 371 6.54 7.29 11.62
C PHE A 371 5.59 6.44 12.44
N HIS A 372 4.32 6.88 12.55
CA HIS A 372 3.34 6.14 13.33
C HIS A 372 3.00 4.75 12.77
N GLY A 373 3.42 3.71 13.48
CA GLY A 373 3.33 2.31 13.09
C GLY A 373 4.63 1.73 12.54
N PHE A 374 5.77 2.41 12.69
CA PHE A 374 7.04 1.95 12.12
C PHE A 374 7.53 0.62 12.73
N SER A 375 7.29 0.42 14.03
CA SER A 375 7.61 -0.81 14.76
C SER A 375 6.91 -2.05 14.19
N MET A 376 5.76 -1.88 13.54
CA MET A 376 4.96 -2.98 12.99
C MET A 376 5.67 -3.76 11.89
N TYR A 377 6.71 -3.19 11.27
CA TYR A 377 7.54 -3.91 10.31
C TYR A 377 8.47 -4.96 10.94
N MET A 378 8.73 -4.87 12.25
CA MET A 378 9.64 -5.77 12.95
C MET A 378 8.94 -6.67 13.97
N LEU A 379 7.85 -6.20 14.58
CA LEU A 379 7.15 -6.95 15.62
C LEU A 379 6.79 -8.41 15.25
N PRO A 380 6.25 -8.71 14.05
CA PRO A 380 5.99 -10.10 13.66
C PRO A 380 7.24 -10.98 13.58
N LEU A 381 8.41 -10.38 13.32
CA LEU A 381 9.69 -11.10 13.24
C LEU A 381 10.18 -11.57 14.61
N CYS A 382 9.72 -10.96 15.70
CA CYS A 382 10.09 -11.37 17.06
C CYS A 382 9.58 -12.78 17.40
N TYR A 383 8.55 -13.26 16.68
CA TYR A 383 8.08 -14.65 16.77
C TYR A 383 8.99 -15.67 16.07
N LEU A 384 9.94 -15.20 15.25
CA LEU A 384 10.82 -16.05 14.45
C LEU A 384 12.26 -16.09 14.94
N TYR A 385 12.71 -15.01 15.60
CA TYR A 385 14.11 -14.80 15.94
C TYR A 385 14.26 -14.40 17.40
N ASP A 386 15.01 -15.20 18.14
CA ASP A 386 15.40 -14.98 19.53
C ASP A 386 16.71 -14.19 19.64
N ASP A 387 17.66 -14.38 18.72
CA ASP A 387 18.91 -13.60 18.65
C ASP A 387 18.67 -12.20 18.07
N PRO A 388 18.88 -11.11 18.84
CA PRO A 388 18.68 -9.74 18.37
C PRO A 388 19.51 -9.37 17.14
N VAL A 389 20.70 -9.96 16.98
CA VAL A 389 21.55 -9.70 15.80
C VAL A 389 20.91 -10.31 14.55
N THR A 390 20.44 -11.54 14.63
CA THR A 390 19.75 -12.22 13.53
C THR A 390 18.45 -11.52 13.17
N LEU A 391 17.68 -11.12 14.17
CA LEU A 391 16.48 -10.30 13.98
C LEU A 391 16.82 -8.98 13.27
N TYR A 392 17.89 -8.29 13.71
CA TYR A 392 18.32 -7.02 13.14
C TYR A 392 18.71 -7.14 11.67
N VAL A 393 19.56 -8.10 11.34
CA VAL A 393 20.02 -8.33 9.96
C VAL A 393 18.84 -8.66 9.05
N THR A 394 17.93 -9.51 9.50
CA THR A 394 16.72 -9.88 8.75
C THR A 394 15.79 -8.67 8.54
N PHE A 395 15.51 -7.92 9.61
CA PHE A 395 14.69 -6.71 9.54
C PHE A 395 15.28 -5.68 8.57
N ARG A 396 16.59 -5.44 8.64
CA ARG A 396 17.29 -4.54 7.72
C ARG A 396 17.09 -4.95 6.26
N GLN A 397 17.24 -6.25 5.94
CA GLN A 397 17.05 -6.75 4.59
C GLN A 397 15.60 -6.61 4.10
N LEU A 398 14.61 -6.94 4.95
CA LEU A 398 13.20 -6.73 4.63
C LEU A 398 12.88 -5.25 4.38
N TYR A 399 13.44 -4.37 5.21
CA TYR A 399 13.21 -2.93 5.07
C TYR A 399 13.77 -2.40 3.74
N ILE A 400 15.05 -2.68 3.43
CA ILE A 400 15.71 -2.14 2.23
C ILE A 400 15.20 -2.75 0.93
N ARG A 401 14.60 -3.95 0.96
CA ARG A 401 14.03 -4.60 -0.22
C ARG A 401 12.55 -4.28 -0.43
N TYR A 402 11.78 -4.15 0.66
CA TYR A 402 10.32 -4.06 0.59
C TYR A 402 9.75 -2.87 1.36
N PHE A 403 9.95 -2.78 2.67
CA PHE A 403 9.13 -1.86 3.49
C PHE A 403 9.35 -0.38 3.19
N TYR A 404 10.52 0.01 2.69
CA TYR A 404 10.74 1.41 2.28
C TYR A 404 9.75 1.85 1.17
N LYS A 405 9.29 0.92 0.33
CA LYS A 405 8.34 1.17 -0.78
C LYS A 405 6.95 1.55 -0.28
N LEU A 406 6.61 1.17 0.95
CA LEU A 406 5.30 1.39 1.57
C LEU A 406 5.11 2.82 2.11
N HIS A 407 6.17 3.63 2.12
CA HIS A 407 6.11 5.04 2.54
C HIS A 407 6.93 5.96 1.61
N THR A 408 7.07 5.54 0.35
CA THR A 408 7.82 6.23 -0.68
C THR A 408 6.93 6.50 -1.88
N ILE A 409 7.01 7.71 -2.44
CA ILE A 409 6.28 8.09 -3.64
C ILE A 409 7.11 7.67 -4.87
N SER A 410 6.65 6.62 -5.54
CA SER A 410 7.19 6.14 -6.83
C SER A 410 6.08 5.57 -7.70
N ASP A 411 6.39 5.34 -8.97
CA ASP A 411 5.57 4.62 -9.95
C ASP A 411 5.89 3.12 -9.99
N GLU A 412 6.66 2.60 -9.02
CA GLU A 412 6.97 1.18 -8.93
C GLU A 412 5.71 0.38 -8.57
N ASN A 413 5.47 -0.77 -9.21
CA ASN A 413 4.29 -1.62 -8.97
C ASN A 413 4.09 -1.98 -7.48
N SER A 414 5.18 -2.21 -6.75
CA SER A 414 5.17 -2.52 -5.31
C SER A 414 5.19 -1.27 -4.40
N GLY A 415 5.22 -0.07 -4.97
CA GLY A 415 5.18 1.19 -4.24
C GLY A 415 3.77 1.54 -3.74
N ILE A 416 3.67 2.20 -2.57
CA ILE A 416 2.39 2.50 -1.92
C ILE A 416 1.37 3.19 -2.82
N LEU A 417 1.83 4.05 -3.74
CA LEU A 417 0.97 4.72 -4.72
C LEU A 417 0.31 3.72 -5.68
N CYS A 418 1.10 2.81 -6.27
CA CYS A 418 0.62 1.77 -7.16
C CYS A 418 -0.22 0.73 -6.42
N LEU A 419 0.10 0.41 -5.17
CA LEU A 419 -0.74 -0.47 -4.34
C LEU A 419 -2.13 0.12 -4.11
N CYS A 420 -2.23 1.43 -3.84
CA CYS A 420 -3.52 2.11 -3.71
C CYS A 420 -4.32 2.07 -5.02
N LEU A 421 -3.67 2.39 -6.14
CA LEU A 421 -4.28 2.32 -7.47
C LEU A 421 -4.75 0.91 -7.83
N LEU A 422 -3.94 -0.10 -7.50
CA LEU A 422 -4.26 -1.50 -7.71
C LEU A 422 -5.49 -1.91 -6.92
N PHE A 423 -5.54 -1.57 -5.62
CA PHE A 423 -6.69 -1.83 -4.77
C PHE A 423 -7.97 -1.20 -5.36
N GLU A 424 -7.95 0.09 -5.73
CA GLU A 424 -9.12 0.77 -6.25
C GLU A 424 -9.62 0.14 -7.57
N ARG A 425 -8.72 -0.21 -8.49
CA ARG A 425 -9.08 -0.85 -9.76
C ARG A 425 -9.64 -2.25 -9.58
N LEU A 426 -9.05 -3.02 -8.68
CA LEU A 426 -9.53 -4.36 -8.37
C LEU A 426 -10.90 -4.30 -7.69
N LEU A 427 -11.09 -3.40 -6.73
CA LEU A 427 -12.38 -3.25 -6.05
C LEU A 427 -13.48 -2.80 -7.01
N GLN A 428 -13.19 -1.86 -7.91
CA GLN A 428 -14.13 -1.42 -8.95
C GLN A 428 -14.53 -2.57 -9.91
N THR A 429 -13.57 -3.44 -10.25
CA THR A 429 -13.83 -4.57 -11.14
C THR A 429 -14.53 -5.72 -10.44
N LYS A 430 -14.13 -6.07 -9.20
CA LYS A 430 -14.61 -7.24 -8.47
C LYS A 430 -15.85 -7.00 -7.63
N GLU A 431 -15.92 -5.84 -6.99
CA GLU A 431 -16.98 -5.48 -6.05
C GLU A 431 -17.55 -4.09 -6.38
N PRO A 432 -18.04 -3.86 -7.62
CA PRO A 432 -18.51 -2.55 -8.05
C PRO A 432 -19.61 -2.03 -7.12
N GLU A 433 -20.56 -2.89 -6.72
CA GLU A 433 -21.66 -2.52 -5.84
C GLU A 433 -21.19 -1.97 -4.50
N ILE A 434 -20.20 -2.61 -3.85
CA ILE A 434 -19.62 -2.10 -2.61
C ILE A 434 -18.97 -0.75 -2.88
N PHE A 435 -18.18 -0.64 -3.95
CA PHE A 435 -17.47 0.59 -4.29
C PHE A 435 -18.43 1.78 -4.43
N PHE A 436 -19.52 1.62 -5.19
CA PHE A 436 -20.51 2.67 -5.39
C PHE A 436 -21.35 2.96 -4.16
N HIS A 437 -21.74 1.92 -3.43
CA HIS A 437 -22.50 2.08 -2.21
C HIS A 437 -21.75 2.97 -1.21
N LEU A 438 -20.48 2.65 -0.95
CA LEU A 438 -19.62 3.46 -0.08
C LEU A 438 -19.48 4.89 -0.60
N LYS A 439 -19.26 5.05 -1.91
CA LYS A 439 -19.13 6.36 -2.53
C LYS A 439 -20.41 7.20 -2.44
N SER A 440 -21.60 6.58 -2.42
CA SER A 440 -22.90 7.28 -2.41
C SER A 440 -23.09 8.19 -1.19
N PHE A 441 -22.46 7.85 -0.05
CA PHE A 441 -22.44 8.66 1.17
C PHE A 441 -21.06 9.28 1.46
N GLY A 442 -20.17 9.33 0.45
CA GLY A 442 -18.89 10.01 0.52
C GLY A 442 -17.73 9.20 1.14
N ALA A 443 -17.93 7.91 1.41
CA ALA A 443 -16.86 7.04 1.89
C ALA A 443 -15.92 6.66 0.74
N GLN A 444 -14.61 6.76 0.99
CA GLN A 444 -13.56 6.47 0.02
C GLN A 444 -12.84 5.19 0.43
N PRO A 445 -13.05 4.05 -0.27
CA PRO A 445 -12.55 2.74 0.17
C PRO A 445 -11.06 2.72 0.53
N VAL A 446 -10.22 3.39 -0.26
CA VAL A 446 -8.76 3.43 -0.03
C VAL A 446 -8.38 4.04 1.33
N ARG A 447 -9.19 4.98 1.86
CA ARG A 447 -8.93 5.63 3.16
C ARG A 447 -8.96 4.63 4.32
N PHE A 448 -9.81 3.60 4.24
CA PHE A 448 -9.93 2.59 5.29
C PHE A 448 -8.79 1.58 5.27
N ILE A 449 -8.29 1.23 4.08
CA ILE A 449 -7.25 0.20 3.91
C ILE A 449 -5.83 0.76 3.90
N PHE A 450 -5.65 2.08 3.79
CA PHE A 450 -4.33 2.69 3.65
C PHE A 450 -3.39 2.31 4.80
N LYS A 451 -3.92 2.28 6.03
CA LYS A 451 -3.17 1.86 7.22
C LYS A 451 -2.73 0.40 7.15
N TRP A 452 -3.51 -0.48 6.52
CA TRP A 452 -3.15 -1.88 6.30
C TRP A 452 -1.99 -2.00 5.32
N LEU A 453 -2.06 -1.28 4.19
CA LEU A 453 -1.00 -1.29 3.19
C LEU A 453 0.32 -0.77 3.74
N VAL A 454 0.29 0.39 4.42
CA VAL A 454 1.50 1.00 5.00
C VAL A 454 2.14 0.09 6.05
N ARG A 455 1.37 -0.70 6.80
CA ARG A 455 1.93 -1.62 7.82
C ARG A 455 2.11 -3.05 7.32
N ALA A 456 1.93 -3.31 6.03
CA ALA A 456 1.91 -4.66 5.46
C ALA A 456 1.03 -5.63 6.26
N PHE A 457 -0.14 -5.15 6.71
CA PHE A 457 -1.14 -5.80 7.59
C PHE A 457 -0.70 -6.16 9.02
N SER A 458 0.53 -5.84 9.41
CA SER A 458 1.00 -6.01 10.78
C SER A 458 0.26 -5.09 11.76
N GLY A 459 -0.13 -5.63 12.91
CA GLY A 459 -0.98 -4.98 13.90
C GLY A 459 -2.47 -4.95 13.54
N PHE A 460 -2.89 -5.70 12.50
CA PHE A 460 -4.30 -5.88 12.15
C PHE A 460 -4.68 -7.36 12.04
N LEU A 461 -3.82 -8.16 11.40
CA LEU A 461 -3.97 -9.61 11.36
C LEU A 461 -3.26 -10.25 12.55
N ALA A 462 -3.67 -11.47 12.89
CA ALA A 462 -2.92 -12.32 13.83
C ALA A 462 -1.49 -12.56 13.31
N PRO A 463 -0.47 -12.66 14.19
CA PRO A 463 0.94 -12.78 13.77
C PRO A 463 1.22 -13.94 12.80
N ASP A 464 0.59 -15.10 13.01
CA ASP A 464 0.71 -16.25 12.10
C ASP A 464 0.21 -15.92 10.69
N GLN A 465 -0.89 -15.19 10.58
CA GLN A 465 -1.47 -14.76 9.29
C GLN A 465 -0.61 -13.70 8.60
N VAL A 466 0.03 -12.80 9.36
CA VAL A 466 1.02 -11.84 8.82
C VAL A 466 2.22 -12.59 8.25
N LEU A 467 2.75 -13.57 8.99
CA LEU A 467 3.90 -14.37 8.53
C LEU A 467 3.57 -15.19 7.28
N LEU A 468 2.37 -15.75 7.19
CA LEU A 468 1.89 -16.39 5.97
C LEU A 468 1.83 -15.41 4.80
N LEU A 469 1.33 -14.20 5.01
CA LEU A 469 1.31 -13.16 3.97
C LEU A 469 2.73 -12.80 3.51
N TRP A 470 3.65 -12.65 4.46
CA TRP A 470 5.04 -12.26 4.19
C TRP A 470 5.85 -13.39 3.53
N ASP A 471 5.54 -14.67 3.77
CA ASP A 471 6.07 -15.78 2.97
C ASP A 471 5.81 -15.52 1.47
N ARG A 472 4.63 -15.02 1.12
CA ARG A 472 4.25 -14.76 -0.28
C ARG A 472 4.87 -13.48 -0.82
N ILE A 473 5.04 -12.45 0.02
CA ILE A 473 5.81 -11.26 -0.38
C ILE A 473 7.23 -11.66 -0.79
N LEU A 474 7.90 -12.48 0.03
CA LEU A 474 9.22 -12.99 -0.27
C LEU A 474 9.21 -13.89 -1.51
N GLY A 475 8.32 -14.88 -1.55
CA GLY A 475 8.30 -15.89 -2.61
C GLY A 475 7.95 -15.35 -3.99
N PHE A 476 7.10 -14.32 -4.06
CA PHE A 476 6.76 -13.63 -5.31
C PHE A 476 7.59 -12.38 -5.57
N ASP A 477 8.42 -11.96 -4.61
CA ASP A 477 9.19 -10.70 -4.66
C ASP A 477 8.33 -9.47 -4.98
N SER A 478 7.12 -9.41 -4.42
CA SER A 478 6.15 -8.35 -4.72
C SER A 478 5.28 -8.01 -3.52
N LEU A 479 4.96 -6.72 -3.38
CA LEU A 479 4.01 -6.20 -2.39
C LEU A 479 2.59 -6.09 -2.93
N GLU A 480 2.34 -6.39 -4.21
CA GLU A 480 1.01 -6.26 -4.84
C GLU A 480 -0.05 -7.15 -4.18
N ILE A 481 0.36 -8.24 -3.53
CA ILE A 481 -0.53 -9.14 -2.78
C ILE A 481 -1.25 -8.43 -1.63
N LEU A 482 -0.68 -7.33 -1.10
CA LEU A 482 -1.31 -6.52 -0.06
C LEU A 482 -2.62 -5.89 -0.56
N SER A 483 -2.63 -5.36 -1.79
CA SER A 483 -3.82 -4.79 -2.41
C SER A 483 -4.86 -5.86 -2.73
N VAL A 484 -4.42 -7.04 -3.17
CA VAL A 484 -5.31 -8.18 -3.43
C VAL A 484 -6.00 -8.64 -2.15
N LEU A 485 -5.26 -8.77 -1.05
CA LEU A 485 -5.82 -9.11 0.25
C LEU A 485 -6.84 -8.06 0.71
N ALA A 486 -6.53 -6.77 0.56
CA ALA A 486 -7.47 -5.70 0.92
C ALA A 486 -8.81 -5.82 0.16
N VAL A 487 -8.78 -6.16 -1.13
CA VAL A 487 -10.02 -6.44 -1.90
C VAL A 487 -10.71 -7.71 -1.41
N ALA A 488 -9.96 -8.78 -1.12
CA ALA A 488 -10.53 -10.02 -0.59
C ALA A 488 -11.32 -9.79 0.71
N ILE A 489 -10.80 -8.93 1.60
CA ILE A 489 -11.47 -8.57 2.86
C ILE A 489 -12.78 -7.82 2.59
N PHE A 490 -12.81 -6.91 1.61
CA PHE A 490 -14.03 -6.22 1.20
C PHE A 490 -15.06 -7.21 0.63
N SER A 491 -14.64 -8.12 -0.26
CA SER A 491 -15.48 -9.20 -0.78
C SER A 491 -16.04 -10.08 0.34
N TYR A 492 -15.21 -10.43 1.32
CA TYR A 492 -15.61 -11.26 2.45
C TYR A 492 -16.63 -10.57 3.37
N ARG A 493 -16.51 -9.25 3.57
CA ARG A 493 -17.42 -8.45 4.39
C ARG A 493 -18.56 -7.82 3.58
N ARG A 494 -18.77 -8.26 2.33
CA ARG A 494 -19.71 -7.66 1.36
C ARG A 494 -21.10 -7.39 1.92
N THR A 495 -21.73 -8.41 2.52
CA THR A 495 -23.10 -8.30 3.05
C THR A 495 -23.22 -7.20 4.09
N ASN A 496 -22.28 -7.11 5.02
CA ASN A 496 -22.26 -6.08 6.05
C ASN A 496 -21.95 -4.70 5.45
N LEU A 497 -20.98 -4.62 4.53
CA LEU A 497 -20.59 -3.37 3.88
C LEU A 497 -21.69 -2.76 3.02
N LEU A 498 -22.64 -3.54 2.50
CA LEU A 498 -23.78 -3.01 1.75
C LEU A 498 -24.89 -2.45 2.66
N LEU A 499 -24.85 -2.70 3.96
CA LEU A 499 -25.85 -2.22 4.93
C LEU A 499 -25.45 -0.92 5.63
N VAL A 500 -24.16 -0.61 5.66
CA VAL A 500 -23.62 0.59 6.33
C VAL A 500 -24.00 1.88 5.60
N LYS A 501 -24.10 3.00 6.32
CA LYS A 501 -24.43 4.32 5.72
C LYS A 501 -23.50 5.45 6.17
N THR A 502 -22.53 5.16 7.03
CA THR A 502 -21.60 6.15 7.58
C THR A 502 -20.17 5.61 7.55
N ASN A 503 -19.18 6.52 7.58
CA ASN A 503 -17.76 6.13 7.65
C ASN A 503 -17.44 5.33 8.92
N ALA A 504 -18.09 5.66 10.05
CA ALA A 504 -17.87 4.97 11.32
C ALA A 504 -18.34 3.51 11.26
N ASP A 505 -19.48 3.24 10.63
CA ASP A 505 -19.98 1.88 10.45
C ASP A 505 -19.06 1.05 9.54
N VAL A 506 -18.49 1.67 8.49
CA VAL A 506 -17.50 1.03 7.62
C VAL A 506 -16.25 0.66 8.43
N GLU A 507 -15.75 1.58 9.24
CA GLU A 507 -14.62 1.33 10.13
C GLU A 507 -14.92 0.19 11.11
N ALA A 508 -16.13 0.13 11.67
CA ALA A 508 -16.55 -0.93 12.58
C ALA A 508 -16.58 -2.31 11.90
N VAL A 509 -17.15 -2.40 10.68
CA VAL A 509 -17.18 -3.65 9.90
C VAL A 509 -15.77 -4.14 9.54
N LEU A 510 -14.83 -3.21 9.38
CA LEU A 510 -13.44 -3.49 8.99
C LEU A 510 -12.45 -3.45 10.17
N ALA A 511 -12.92 -3.28 11.41
CA ALA A 511 -12.05 -3.05 12.57
C ALA A 511 -11.26 -4.31 12.94
N ASP A 512 -11.96 -5.44 13.03
CA ASP A 512 -11.38 -6.71 13.46
C ASP A 512 -11.09 -7.62 12.26
N LEU A 513 -9.78 -7.84 12.05
CA LEU A 513 -9.23 -8.75 11.06
C LEU A 513 -8.53 -9.95 11.70
N THR A 514 -8.60 -10.14 13.02
CA THR A 514 -7.85 -11.19 13.72
C THR A 514 -8.29 -12.60 13.30
N SER A 515 -9.55 -12.78 12.94
CA SER A 515 -10.11 -14.07 12.49
C SER A 515 -9.86 -14.39 11.01
N ILE A 516 -9.15 -13.53 10.28
CA ILE A 516 -9.01 -13.64 8.82
C ILE A 516 -7.99 -14.73 8.44
N ARG A 517 -8.43 -15.67 7.60
CA ARG A 517 -7.56 -16.69 6.99
C ARG A 517 -7.03 -16.19 5.65
N VAL A 518 -5.83 -15.63 5.65
CA VAL A 518 -5.27 -14.84 4.54
C VAL A 518 -5.20 -15.64 3.25
N ILE A 519 -4.70 -16.88 3.32
CA ILE A 519 -4.44 -17.68 2.11
C ILE A 519 -5.74 -18.12 1.45
N SER A 520 -6.71 -18.58 2.23
CA SER A 520 -8.05 -18.92 1.73
C SER A 520 -8.71 -17.72 1.04
N LEU A 521 -8.62 -16.53 1.64
CA LEU A 521 -9.21 -15.31 1.07
C LEU A 521 -8.55 -14.86 -0.24
N LEU A 522 -7.21 -14.91 -0.29
CA LEU A 522 -6.47 -14.64 -1.52
C LEU A 522 -6.86 -15.61 -2.63
N GLN A 523 -6.98 -16.90 -2.29
CA GLN A 523 -7.41 -17.93 -3.22
C GLN A 523 -8.83 -17.70 -3.74
N MET A 524 -9.76 -17.34 -2.86
CA MET A 524 -11.14 -17.02 -3.24
C MET A 524 -11.19 -15.83 -4.20
N VAL A 525 -10.64 -14.67 -3.83
CA VAL A 525 -10.78 -13.46 -4.65
C VAL A 525 -10.12 -13.58 -6.03
N MET A 526 -9.02 -14.32 -6.11
CA MET A 526 -8.28 -14.50 -7.36
C MET A 526 -8.86 -15.64 -8.20
N PHE A 527 -9.12 -16.82 -7.62
CA PHE A 527 -9.35 -18.04 -8.42
C PHE A 527 -10.78 -18.58 -8.35
N THR A 528 -11.66 -17.99 -7.53
CA THR A 528 -13.11 -18.26 -7.60
C THR A 528 -13.82 -17.17 -8.41
N ASN A 529 -14.85 -17.57 -9.14
CA ASN A 529 -15.62 -16.69 -10.03
C ASN A 529 -16.78 -16.05 -9.29
#